data_AF-A0A8B7S5M3-F1
#
_entry.id   AF-A0A8B7S5M3-F1
#
_cell.length_a   1.000
_cell.length_b   1.000
_cell.length_c   1.000
_cell.angle_alpha   90.00
_cell.angle_beta   90.00
_cell.angle_gamma   90.00
#
_symmetry.space_group_name_H-M   'P 1'
#
loop_
_entity.id
_entity.type
_entity.pdbx_description
1 polymer ?
#
loop_
_entity_poly.entity_id
_entity_poly.type
_entity_poly.pdbx_seq_one_letter_code
_entity_poly.pdbx_strand_id
1 'polypeptide(L)'
;MMFPSGEIPKQVKVKKLKNLKTLDSKPGVYTSYKPYLSRDDEIIKQLQKGVQQKRPSEAQSVILRRYFLELTQSFIIPLERYVASLMPLQKSISPWKSPPQLRQFLPEEFMKTLEKTGPQLTSRIKGDWIGLYRHFLKSPNFDGWFKTRRKEMTQKLEALHLEALCEEVREQHVRVVFTLNKIKVIFRGWKDIHIHYFINSNS
;
A
#
# COMPACT_ATOMS: atom_id res chain seq x y z
N MET A 1 19.97 -34.09 -6.12
CA MET A 1 21.08 -33.20 -5.68
C MET A 1 20.54 -32.29 -4.60
N MET A 2 21.33 -32.13 -3.55
CA MET A 2 20.95 -31.65 -2.22
C MET A 2 20.80 -30.13 -2.15
N PHE A 3 19.83 -29.67 -1.37
CA PHE A 3 19.78 -28.30 -0.84
C PHE A 3 20.92 -28.13 0.19
N PRO A 4 21.72 -27.05 0.16
CA PRO A 4 22.63 -26.77 1.26
C PRO A 4 21.91 -26.03 2.39
N SER A 5 21.97 -26.65 3.58
CA SER A 5 21.63 -26.08 4.88
C SER A 5 22.67 -25.04 5.33
N GLY A 6 22.17 -23.97 5.95
CA GLY A 6 22.82 -23.31 7.11
C GLY A 6 23.85 -22.21 6.83
N GLU A 7 23.45 -20.95 7.05
CA GLU A 7 24.36 -19.95 7.61
C GLU A 7 23.66 -19.21 8.77
N ILE A 8 24.16 -19.45 9.97
CA ILE A 8 23.84 -18.76 11.21
C ILE A 8 24.54 -17.38 11.16
N PRO A 9 23.90 -16.26 11.54
CA PRO A 9 24.55 -14.95 11.52
C PRO A 9 25.78 -14.90 12.42
N LYS A 10 26.89 -14.47 11.82
CA LYS A 10 28.23 -14.34 12.39
C LYS A 10 28.20 -13.54 13.70
N GLN A 11 28.82 -14.12 14.73
CA GLN A 11 29.10 -13.47 16.00
C GLN A 11 29.77 -12.11 15.78
N VAL A 12 29.19 -11.06 16.36
CA VAL A 12 29.79 -9.72 16.41
C VAL A 12 31.02 -9.80 17.32
N LYS A 13 32.22 -9.79 16.73
CA LYS A 13 33.49 -9.67 17.44
C LYS A 13 33.51 -8.34 18.20
N VAL A 14 33.39 -8.41 19.53
CA VAL A 14 33.69 -7.29 20.42
C VAL A 14 35.19 -7.02 20.33
N LYS A 15 35.58 -5.93 19.66
CA LYS A 15 36.95 -5.41 19.73
C LYS A 15 37.21 -4.95 21.17
N LYS A 16 38.05 -5.69 21.91
CA LYS A 16 38.58 -5.27 23.21
C LYS A 16 39.37 -3.97 23.02
N LEU A 17 38.77 -2.82 23.36
CA LEU A 17 39.51 -1.59 23.59
C LEU A 17 40.30 -1.77 24.88
N LYS A 18 41.63 -1.84 24.76
CA LYS A 18 42.56 -1.78 25.87
C LYS A 18 42.63 -0.30 26.28
N ASN A 19 42.32 -0.01 27.55
CA ASN A 19 42.25 1.31 28.21
C ASN A 19 40.86 1.96 28.25
N LEU A 20 39.92 1.35 28.97
CA LEU A 20 38.83 2.09 29.60
C LEU A 20 39.13 2.18 31.10
N LYS A 21 39.65 3.34 31.54
CA LYS A 21 39.67 3.70 32.95
C LYS A 21 38.23 3.60 33.47
N THR A 22 38.04 2.94 34.61
CA THR A 22 36.76 2.73 35.28
C THR A 22 36.16 4.08 35.66
N LEU A 23 35.39 4.67 34.76
CA LEU A 23 34.50 5.79 35.04
C LEU A 23 33.09 5.25 35.09
N ASP A 24 32.40 5.55 36.19
CA ASP A 24 30.97 5.35 36.49
C ASP A 24 30.10 5.20 35.23
N SER A 25 30.05 3.98 34.70
CA SER A 25 29.26 3.70 33.52
C SER A 25 27.82 3.53 33.97
N LYS A 26 27.04 4.62 33.84
CA LYS A 26 25.59 4.59 34.04
C LYS A 26 25.01 3.34 33.35
N PRO A 27 24.20 2.52 34.04
CA PRO A 27 23.63 1.33 33.42
C PRO A 27 22.90 1.70 32.12
N GLY A 28 23.24 1.02 31.02
CA GLY A 28 22.71 1.32 29.70
C GLY A 28 23.33 0.47 28.59
N VAL A 29 22.65 0.41 27.45
CA VAL A 29 23.17 -0.21 26.23
C VAL A 29 23.97 0.85 25.47
N TYR A 30 25.27 0.62 25.33
CA TYR A 30 26.16 1.48 24.56
C TYR A 30 26.20 1.00 23.11
N THR A 31 25.84 1.88 22.18
CA THR A 31 25.92 1.62 20.74
C THR A 31 26.54 2.81 20.03
N SER A 32 27.36 2.54 19.01
CA SER A 32 27.85 3.58 18.08
C SER A 32 26.77 3.98 17.07
N TYR A 33 25.61 3.34 17.09
CA TYR A 33 24.49 3.67 16.23
C TYR A 33 23.96 5.07 16.53
N LYS A 34 23.88 5.89 15.48
CA LYS A 34 23.25 7.22 15.55
C LYS A 34 21.76 7.06 15.22
N PRO A 35 20.85 7.32 16.18
CA PRO A 35 19.42 7.24 15.91
C PRO A 35 18.98 8.35 14.96
N TYR A 36 18.04 8.02 14.07
CA TYR A 36 17.39 9.01 13.19
C TYR A 36 16.35 9.85 13.95
N LEU A 37 15.58 9.20 14.83
CA LEU A 37 14.51 9.83 15.58
C LEU A 37 14.94 10.11 17.01
N SER A 38 14.45 11.23 17.54
CA SER A 38 14.60 11.58 18.94
C SER A 38 13.83 10.62 19.83
N ARG A 39 14.32 10.49 21.07
CA ARG A 39 13.60 9.79 22.13
C ARG A 39 12.27 10.48 22.40
N ASP A 40 11.24 9.67 22.63
CA ASP A 40 9.97 10.14 23.16
C ASP A 40 10.00 10.04 24.69
N ASP A 41 10.04 11.19 25.36
CA ASP A 41 10.08 11.26 26.82
C ASP A 41 8.73 10.98 27.46
N GLU A 42 7.61 11.11 26.72
CA GLU A 42 6.26 10.91 27.25
C GLU A 42 6.02 9.41 27.53
N ILE A 43 6.32 8.55 26.56
CA ILE A 43 6.24 7.09 26.74
C ILE A 43 7.20 6.61 27.83
N ILE A 44 8.40 7.20 27.93
CA ILE A 44 9.37 6.82 28.97
C ILE A 44 8.84 7.17 30.35
N LYS A 45 8.31 8.39 30.55
CA LYS A 45 7.70 8.80 31.82
C LYS A 45 6.51 7.90 32.16
N GLN A 46 5.67 7.55 31.19
CA GLN A 46 4.52 6.67 31.39
C GLN A 46 4.92 5.26 31.85
N LEU A 47 5.99 4.71 31.27
CA LEU A 47 6.53 3.40 31.64
C LEU A 47 7.20 3.45 33.02
N GLN A 48 8.02 4.46 33.29
CA GLN A 48 8.66 4.68 34.59
C GLN A 48 7.63 4.80 35.70
N LYS A 49 6.57 5.58 35.49
CA LYS A 49 5.44 5.67 36.43
C LYS A 49 4.78 4.32 36.66
N GLY A 50 4.62 3.51 35.61
CA GLY A 50 4.11 2.14 35.75
C GLY A 50 5.00 1.24 36.59
N VAL A 51 6.32 1.37 36.47
CA VAL A 51 7.27 0.60 37.30
C VAL A 51 7.18 1.04 38.76
N GLN A 52 7.15 2.35 39.03
CA GLN A 52 6.99 2.90 40.37
C GLN A 52 5.67 2.46 41.03
N GLN A 53 4.61 2.34 40.23
CA GLN A 53 3.28 1.88 40.67
C GLN A 53 3.14 0.35 40.72
N LYS A 54 4.23 -0.42 40.52
CA LYS A 54 4.20 -1.89 40.44
C LYS A 54 3.16 -2.44 39.46
N ARG A 55 2.95 -1.73 38.34
CA ARG A 55 2.03 -2.15 37.27
C ARG A 55 2.49 -3.52 36.73
N PRO A 56 1.57 -4.47 36.51
CA PRO A 56 1.89 -5.76 35.89
C PRO A 56 2.62 -5.60 34.55
N SER A 57 3.50 -6.56 34.26
CA SER A 57 4.36 -6.54 33.07
C SER A 57 3.55 -6.58 31.77
N GLU A 58 2.39 -7.22 31.81
CA GLU A 58 1.44 -7.39 30.72
C GLU A 58 0.85 -6.03 30.33
N ALA A 59 0.44 -5.23 31.31
CA ALA A 59 -0.10 -3.90 31.06
C ALA A 59 0.97 -2.95 30.52
N GLN A 60 2.22 -3.05 31.01
CA GLN A 60 3.35 -2.30 30.42
C GLN A 60 3.62 -2.73 28.97
N SER A 61 3.54 -4.03 28.69
CA SER A 61 3.73 -4.58 27.35
C SER A 61 2.65 -4.12 26.37
N VAL A 62 1.40 -4.00 26.82
CA VAL A 62 0.30 -3.46 25.99
C VAL A 62 0.54 -1.99 25.64
N ILE A 63 0.98 -1.18 26.59
CA ILE A 63 1.32 0.24 26.35
C ILE A 63 2.44 0.34 25.32
N LEU A 64 3.50 -0.46 25.47
CA LEU A 64 4.62 -0.50 24.50
C LEU A 64 4.18 -0.94 23.11
N ARG A 65 3.40 -2.03 23.00
CA ARG A 65 2.89 -2.52 21.71
C ARG A 65 2.04 -1.47 21.01
N ARG A 66 1.16 -0.80 21.75
CA ARG A 66 0.32 0.28 21.21
C ARG A 66 1.17 1.44 20.69
N TYR A 67 2.13 1.90 21.49
CA TYR A 67 3.04 2.97 21.09
C TYR A 67 3.80 2.63 19.79
N PHE A 68 4.41 1.44 19.71
CA PHE A 68 5.13 1.04 18.51
C PHE A 68 4.22 0.80 17.31
N LEU A 69 2.98 0.35 17.52
CA LEU A 69 1.99 0.24 16.45
C LEU A 69 1.65 1.62 15.86
N GLU A 70 1.31 2.59 16.71
CA GLU A 70 0.99 3.96 16.30
C GLU A 70 2.18 4.64 15.59
N LEU A 71 3.39 4.42 16.11
CA LEU A 71 4.62 4.92 15.48
C LEU A 71 4.87 4.27 14.12
N THR A 72 4.69 2.96 14.01
CA THR A 72 4.84 2.22 12.75
C THR A 72 3.80 2.68 11.73
N GLN A 73 2.55 2.88 12.13
CA GLN A 73 1.51 3.43 11.27
C GLN A 73 1.87 4.83 10.77
N SER A 74 2.33 5.70 11.68
CA SER A 74 2.78 7.05 11.32
C SER A 74 3.90 7.03 10.28
N PHE A 75 4.82 6.07 10.39
CA PHE A 75 5.89 5.84 9.42
C PHE A 75 5.39 5.23 8.10
N ILE A 76 4.41 4.32 8.12
CA ILE A 76 3.95 3.61 6.93
C ILE A 76 2.95 4.43 6.10
N ILE A 77 2.11 5.27 6.72
CA ILE A 77 1.05 6.03 6.05
C ILE A 77 1.54 6.84 4.83
N PRO A 78 2.62 7.65 4.91
CA PRO A 78 3.09 8.40 3.75
C PRO A 78 3.55 7.49 2.60
N LEU A 79 4.15 6.35 2.93
CA LEU A 79 4.63 5.37 1.97
C LEU A 79 3.46 4.68 1.25
N GLU A 80 2.44 4.27 2.00
CA GLU A 80 1.20 3.72 1.44
C GLU A 80 0.49 4.72 0.54
N ARG A 81 0.39 5.97 0.97
CA ARG A 81 -0.23 7.04 0.17
C ARG A 81 0.51 7.23 -1.16
N TYR A 82 1.84 7.26 -1.13
CA TYR A 82 2.63 7.39 -2.35
C TYR A 82 2.49 6.17 -3.25
N VAL A 83 2.57 4.95 -2.70
CA VAL A 83 2.38 3.71 -3.46
C VAL A 83 0.98 3.64 -4.07
N ALA A 84 -0.06 4.01 -3.34
CA ALA A 84 -1.42 4.10 -3.86
C ALA A 84 -1.53 5.12 -5.00
N SER A 85 -0.79 6.22 -4.94
CA SER A 85 -0.74 7.19 -6.03
C SER A 85 -0.15 6.60 -7.32
N LEU A 86 0.67 5.55 -7.25
CA LEU A 86 1.23 4.89 -8.45
C LEU A 86 0.17 4.12 -9.25
N MET A 87 -1.00 3.88 -8.68
CA MET A 87 -2.13 3.26 -9.39
C MET A 87 -2.56 4.12 -10.60
N PRO A 88 -2.87 3.49 -11.74
CA PRO A 88 -3.49 4.18 -12.86
C PRO A 88 -4.91 4.62 -12.48
N LEU A 89 -5.37 5.73 -13.07
CA LEU A 89 -6.73 6.21 -12.88
C LEU A 89 -7.72 5.21 -13.49
N GLN A 90 -8.82 4.90 -12.80
CA GLN A 90 -9.80 3.92 -13.30
C GLN A 90 -10.34 4.27 -14.70
N LYS A 91 -10.57 5.56 -14.97
CA LYS A 91 -10.98 6.07 -16.31
C LYS A 91 -10.00 5.77 -17.46
N SER A 92 -8.75 5.39 -17.14
CA SER A 92 -7.76 5.01 -18.15
C SER A 92 -7.76 3.52 -18.47
N ILE A 93 -8.52 2.72 -17.70
CA ILE A 93 -8.71 1.29 -17.94
C ILE A 93 -9.73 1.15 -19.07
N SER A 94 -9.27 0.74 -20.24
CA SER A 94 -10.13 0.50 -21.40
C SER A 94 -10.38 -1.00 -21.57
N PRO A 95 -11.60 -1.43 -21.93
CA PRO A 95 -11.90 -2.83 -22.21
C PRO A 95 -11.03 -3.39 -23.36
N TRP A 96 -10.76 -2.57 -24.37
CA TRP A 96 -10.12 -3.01 -25.62
C TRP A 96 -8.60 -2.77 -25.67
N LYS A 97 -8.01 -2.31 -24.56
CA LYS A 97 -6.56 -2.09 -24.44
C LYS A 97 -6.00 -2.95 -23.33
N SER A 98 -4.72 -3.27 -23.43
CA SER A 98 -4.02 -3.95 -22.33
C SER A 98 -4.15 -3.16 -21.03
N PRO A 99 -4.27 -3.83 -19.87
CA PRO A 99 -4.33 -3.19 -18.56
C PRO A 99 -3.16 -2.19 -18.38
N PRO A 100 -3.43 -0.96 -17.91
CA PRO A 100 -2.38 0.04 -17.76
C PRO A 100 -1.38 -0.38 -16.69
N GLN A 101 -0.08 -0.35 -17.00
CA GLN A 101 0.94 -0.80 -16.05
C GLN A 101 1.03 0.12 -14.83
N LEU A 102 1.36 -0.46 -13.68
CA LEU A 102 1.66 0.31 -12.47
C LEU A 102 2.86 1.23 -12.70
N ARG A 103 2.75 2.47 -12.24
CA ARG A 103 3.89 3.41 -12.29
C ARG A 103 5.03 2.90 -11.41
N GLN A 104 6.26 3.20 -11.82
CA GLN A 104 7.44 2.84 -11.05
C GLN A 104 7.52 3.66 -9.76
N PHE A 105 8.02 3.04 -8.69
CA PHE A 105 8.31 3.74 -7.45
C PHE A 105 9.62 4.52 -7.61
N LEU A 106 9.56 5.85 -7.44
CA LEU A 106 10.73 6.72 -7.52
C LEU A 106 11.06 7.28 -6.13
N PRO A 107 12.17 6.84 -5.50
CA PRO A 107 12.53 7.29 -4.16
C PRO A 107 12.58 8.82 -4.01
N GLU A 108 13.15 9.53 -5.00
CA GLU A 108 13.28 10.99 -4.94
C GLU A 108 11.93 11.71 -4.96
N GLU A 109 10.99 11.23 -5.78
CA GLU A 109 9.63 11.76 -5.80
C GLU A 109 8.91 11.48 -4.48
N PHE A 110 9.08 10.28 -3.93
CA PHE A 110 8.56 9.96 -2.59
C PHE A 110 9.11 10.93 -1.54
N MET A 111 10.42 11.19 -1.52
CA MET A 111 11.02 12.12 -0.54
C MET A 111 10.42 13.52 -0.63
N LYS A 112 10.16 14.05 -1.83
CA LYS A 112 9.50 15.36 -2.02
C LYS A 112 8.09 15.40 -1.42
N THR A 113 7.36 14.27 -1.41
CA THR A 113 6.02 14.23 -0.80
C THR A 113 6.03 14.34 0.72
N LEU A 114 7.16 14.02 1.37
CA LEU A 114 7.29 14.01 2.83
C LEU A 114 7.29 15.42 3.43
N GLU A 115 7.71 16.44 2.68
CA GLU A 115 7.65 17.84 3.13
C GLU A 115 6.21 18.27 3.42
N LYS A 116 5.28 17.86 2.54
CA LYS A 116 3.86 18.21 2.64
C LYS A 116 3.05 17.21 3.44
N THR A 117 3.40 15.92 3.38
CA THR A 117 2.53 14.84 3.85
C THR A 117 3.24 13.75 4.65
N GLY A 118 4.37 14.10 5.27
CA GLY A 118 5.19 13.17 6.03
C GLY A 118 4.66 12.80 7.43
N PRO A 119 5.42 11.96 8.17
CA PRO A 119 5.04 11.46 9.50
C PRO A 119 4.80 12.54 10.55
N GLN A 120 5.33 13.75 10.35
CA GLN A 120 5.09 14.89 11.25
C GLN A 120 3.61 15.26 11.40
N LEU A 121 2.75 14.81 10.48
CA LEU A 121 1.30 15.00 10.56
C LEU A 121 0.60 14.02 11.50
N THR A 122 1.22 12.87 11.77
CA THR A 122 0.62 11.75 12.53
C THR A 122 1.44 11.36 13.77
N SER A 123 2.70 11.76 13.83
CA SER A 123 3.62 11.53 14.95
C SER A 123 4.15 12.84 15.49
N ARG A 124 4.27 12.91 16.83
CA ARG A 124 4.89 14.02 17.54
C ARG A 124 6.42 13.88 17.65
N ILE A 125 6.95 12.72 17.26
CA ILE A 125 8.38 12.42 17.34
C ILE A 125 9.14 13.22 16.29
N LYS A 126 10.18 13.90 16.76
CA LYS A 126 11.07 14.72 15.92
C LYS A 126 12.31 13.92 15.52
N GLY A 127 12.97 14.35 14.45
CA GLY A 127 14.22 13.77 14.00
C GLY A 127 14.34 13.74 12.48
N ASP A 128 15.33 13.01 11.99
CA ASP A 128 15.61 12.82 10.58
C ASP A 128 14.74 11.70 9.98
N TRP A 129 13.45 12.00 9.80
CA TRP A 129 12.51 11.10 9.13
C TRP A 129 12.98 10.75 7.72
N ILE A 130 13.55 11.71 6.99
CA ILE A 130 14.00 11.51 5.62
C ILE A 130 15.16 10.50 5.58
N GLY A 131 16.14 10.63 6.48
CA GLY A 131 17.22 9.66 6.65
C GLY A 131 16.72 8.26 7.01
N LEU A 132 15.73 8.18 7.91
CA LEU A 132 15.10 6.90 8.25
C LEU A 132 14.45 6.24 7.02
N TYR A 133 13.68 7.00 6.23
CA TYR A 133 13.13 6.46 4.98
C TYR A 133 14.21 6.06 3.99
N ARG A 134 15.26 6.87 3.79
CA ARG A 134 16.38 6.52 2.90
C ARG A 134 17.05 5.21 3.30
N HIS A 135 17.16 4.95 4.60
CA HIS A 135 17.69 3.69 5.10
C HIS A 135 16.68 2.55 4.91
N PHE A 136 15.41 2.76 5.23
CA PHE A 136 14.36 1.76 5.09
C PHE A 136 14.17 1.28 3.65
N LEU A 137 14.18 2.20 2.67
CA LEU A 137 14.04 1.86 1.25
C LEU A 137 15.16 0.95 0.72
N LYS A 138 16.30 0.88 1.42
CA LYS A 138 17.44 0.00 1.09
C LYS A 138 17.40 -1.33 1.86
N SER A 139 16.42 -1.51 2.74
CA SER A 139 16.33 -2.68 3.61
C SER A 139 15.51 -3.81 2.99
N PRO A 140 15.77 -5.08 3.37
CA PRO A 140 14.93 -6.22 2.97
C PRO A 140 13.47 -6.08 3.41
N ASN A 141 13.22 -5.35 4.50
CA ASN A 141 11.86 -5.11 4.99
C ASN A 141 11.03 -4.33 3.97
N PHE A 142 11.63 -3.30 3.34
CA PHE A 142 10.95 -2.55 2.29
C PHE A 142 10.70 -3.41 1.06
N ASP A 143 11.68 -4.22 0.64
CA ASP A 143 11.52 -5.11 -0.52
C ASP A 143 10.33 -6.08 -0.34
N GLY A 144 10.25 -6.75 0.81
CA GLY A 144 9.14 -7.66 1.12
C GLY A 144 7.79 -6.95 1.20
N TRP A 145 7.75 -5.80 1.88
CA TRP A 145 6.54 -4.98 1.98
C TRP A 145 6.07 -4.47 0.60
N PHE A 146 7.00 -3.96 -0.22
CA PHE A 146 6.70 -3.38 -1.52
C PHE A 146 6.25 -4.42 -2.53
N LYS A 147 6.87 -5.62 -2.54
CA LYS A 147 6.43 -6.75 -3.36
C LYS A 147 4.99 -7.15 -3.04
N THR A 148 4.66 -7.27 -1.75
CA THR A 148 3.29 -7.58 -1.29
C THR A 148 2.31 -6.51 -1.78
N ARG A 149 2.60 -5.22 -1.55
CA ARG A 149 1.75 -4.12 -2.01
C ARG A 149 1.60 -4.07 -3.53
N ARG A 150 2.68 -4.32 -4.29
CA ARG A 150 2.60 -4.40 -5.76
C ARG A 150 1.71 -5.53 -6.22
N LYS A 151 1.79 -6.71 -5.59
CA LYS A 151 0.94 -7.85 -5.92
C LYS A 151 -0.54 -7.51 -5.71
N GLU A 152 -0.90 -6.95 -4.57
CA GLU A 152 -2.27 -6.52 -4.26
C GLU A 152 -2.79 -5.49 -5.29
N MET A 153 -1.95 -4.50 -5.63
CA MET A 153 -2.30 -3.49 -6.63
C MET A 153 -2.52 -4.08 -8.03
N THR A 154 -1.66 -5.01 -8.46
CA THR A 154 -1.80 -5.70 -9.75
C THR A 154 -3.10 -6.51 -9.78
N GLN A 155 -3.39 -7.28 -8.73
CA GLN A 155 -4.64 -8.05 -8.65
C GLN A 155 -5.88 -7.15 -8.71
N LYS A 156 -5.84 -6.01 -8.02
CA LYS A 156 -6.93 -5.03 -8.07
C LYS A 156 -7.11 -4.45 -9.48
N LEU A 157 -6.01 -4.18 -10.17
CA LEU A 157 -6.05 -3.66 -11.53
C LEU A 157 -6.63 -4.69 -12.52
N GLU A 158 -6.22 -5.95 -12.41
CA GLU A 158 -6.76 -7.05 -13.21
C GLU A 158 -8.26 -7.22 -13.00
N ALA A 159 -8.72 -7.18 -11.74
CA ALA A 159 -10.15 -7.24 -11.41
C ALA A 159 -10.93 -6.09 -12.05
N LEU A 160 -10.42 -4.84 -11.95
CA LEU A 160 -11.06 -3.67 -12.56
C LEU A 160 -11.11 -3.76 -14.09
N HIS A 161 -10.09 -4.34 -14.72
CA HIS A 161 -10.10 -4.54 -16.17
C HIS A 161 -11.13 -5.59 -16.60
N LEU A 162 -11.25 -6.70 -15.86
CA LEU A 162 -12.26 -7.72 -16.13
C LEU A 162 -13.68 -7.17 -15.93
N GLU A 163 -13.89 -6.34 -14.92
CA GLU A 163 -15.17 -5.65 -14.70
C GLU A 163 -15.52 -4.73 -15.89
N ALA A 164 -14.56 -3.94 -16.37
CA ALA A 164 -14.75 -3.08 -17.54
C ALA A 164 -15.08 -3.88 -18.81
N LEU A 165 -14.44 -5.05 -19.02
CA LEU A 165 -14.76 -5.97 -20.12
C LEU A 165 -16.19 -6.51 -20.01
N CYS A 166 -16.59 -6.97 -18.82
CA CYS A 166 -17.94 -7.48 -18.58
C CYS A 166 -19.02 -6.41 -18.79
N GLU A 167 -18.76 -5.17 -18.37
CA GLU A 167 -19.68 -4.05 -18.58
C GLU A 167 -19.88 -3.76 -20.07
N GLU A 168 -18.79 -3.66 -20.81
CA GLU A 168 -18.81 -3.39 -22.24
C GLU A 168 -19.53 -4.50 -23.03
N VAL A 169 -19.26 -5.77 -22.74
CA VAL A 169 -19.96 -6.91 -23.38
C VAL A 169 -21.47 -6.84 -23.10
N ARG A 170 -21.86 -6.45 -21.88
CA ARG A 170 -23.27 -6.30 -21.50
C ARG A 170 -23.93 -5.16 -22.26
N GLU A 171 -23.25 -4.02 -22.38
CA GLU A 171 -23.73 -2.89 -23.18
C GLU A 171 -23.91 -3.27 -24.66
N GLN A 172 -22.94 -3.98 -25.23
CA GLN A 172 -23.03 -4.44 -26.62
C GLN A 172 -24.22 -5.38 -26.83
N HIS A 173 -24.45 -6.33 -25.92
CA HIS A 173 -25.60 -7.22 -25.98
C HIS A 173 -26.92 -6.45 -25.95
N VAL A 174 -27.06 -5.46 -25.06
CA VAL A 174 -28.25 -4.59 -25.00
C VAL A 174 -28.44 -3.81 -26.30
N ARG A 175 -27.38 -3.25 -26.88
CA ARG A 175 -27.43 -2.51 -28.17
C ARG A 175 -27.88 -3.41 -29.33
N VAL A 176 -27.39 -4.65 -29.38
CA VAL A 176 -27.77 -5.63 -30.41
C VAL A 176 -29.25 -6.00 -30.26
N VAL A 177 -29.70 -6.36 -29.06
CA VAL A 177 -31.11 -6.70 -28.79
C VAL A 177 -32.03 -5.53 -29.16
N PHE A 178 -31.66 -4.30 -28.81
CA PHE A 178 -32.43 -3.11 -29.16
C PHE A 178 -32.50 -2.90 -30.68
N THR A 179 -31.39 -3.07 -31.39
CA THR A 179 -31.33 -2.97 -32.86
C THR A 179 -32.19 -4.04 -33.53
N LEU A 180 -32.11 -5.29 -33.06
CA LEU A 180 -32.94 -6.39 -33.56
C LEU A 180 -34.43 -6.14 -33.32
N ASN A 181 -34.79 -5.60 -32.15
CA ASN A 181 -36.17 -5.24 -31.85
C ASN A 181 -36.68 -4.12 -32.77
N LYS A 182 -35.87 -3.09 -33.05
CA LYS A 182 -36.22 -2.05 -34.03
C LYS A 182 -36.46 -2.64 -35.42
N ILE A 183 -35.56 -3.49 -35.90
CA ILE A 183 -35.70 -4.17 -37.19
C ILE A 183 -36.99 -5.02 -37.22
N LYS A 184 -37.25 -5.79 -36.15
CA LYS A 184 -38.47 -6.60 -36.02
C LYS A 184 -39.75 -5.76 -36.08
N VAL A 185 -39.76 -4.57 -35.47
CA VAL A 185 -40.89 -3.64 -35.55
C VAL A 185 -41.09 -3.12 -36.97
N ILE A 186 -40.01 -2.75 -37.68
CA ILE A 186 -40.07 -2.30 -39.07
C ILE A 186 -40.65 -3.39 -39.98
N PHE A 187 -40.18 -4.64 -39.86
CA PHE A 187 -40.70 -5.77 -40.62
C PHE A 187 -42.18 -6.05 -40.34
N ARG A 188 -42.64 -5.90 -39.10
CA ARG A 188 -44.07 -6.00 -38.76
C ARG A 188 -44.87 -4.90 -39.46
N GLY A 189 -44.43 -3.65 -39.37
CA GLY A 189 -45.11 -2.53 -40.05
C GLY A 189 -45.16 -2.71 -41.58
N TRP A 190 -44.10 -3.22 -42.20
CA TRP A 190 -44.12 -3.54 -43.64
C TRP A 190 -45.11 -4.65 -43.97
N LYS A 191 -45.19 -5.70 -43.14
CA LYS A 191 -46.17 -6.76 -43.31
C LYS A 191 -47.60 -6.22 -43.23
N ASP A 192 -47.88 -5.33 -42.27
CA ASP A 192 -49.19 -4.72 -42.08
C ASP A 192 -49.57 -3.79 -43.27
N ILE A 193 -48.62 -3.01 -43.78
CA ILE A 193 -48.80 -2.15 -44.97
C ILE A 193 -49.07 -3.01 -46.22
N HIS A 194 -48.30 -4.09 -46.42
CA HIS A 194 -48.46 -4.96 -47.60
C HIS A 194 -49.79 -5.72 -47.57
N ILE A 195 -50.25 -6.14 -46.38
CA ILE A 195 -51.59 -6.74 -46.20
C ILE A 195 -52.69 -5.71 -46.53
N HIS A 196 -52.57 -4.47 -46.04
CA HIS A 196 -53.54 -3.41 -46.37
C HIS A 196 -53.60 -3.10 -47.87
N TYR A 197 -52.45 -3.05 -48.55
CA TYR A 197 -52.39 -2.81 -49.99
C TYR A 197 -53.01 -3.97 -50.80
N PHE A 198 -52.80 -5.22 -50.38
CA PHE A 198 -53.33 -6.40 -51.06
C PHE A 198 -54.86 -6.56 -50.88
N ILE A 199 -55.41 -6.14 -49.73
CA ILE A 199 -56.86 -6.16 -49.49
C ILE A 199 -57.57 -5.06 -50.29
N ASN A 200 -57.00 -3.84 -50.35
CA ASN A 200 -57.61 -2.73 -51.09
C ASN A 200 -57.44 -2.78 -52.62
N SER A 201 -56.53 -3.61 -53.14
CA SER A 201 -56.33 -3.77 -54.59
C SER A 201 -57.21 -4.86 -55.23
N ASN A 202 -57.98 -5.62 -54.43
CA ASN A 202 -58.87 -6.70 -54.87
C ASN A 202 -60.36 -6.43 -54.55
N SER A 203 -60.73 -5.19 -54.22
CA SER A 203 -62.11 -4.66 -54.22
C SER A 203 -62.28 -3.70 -55.38
#